data_AF-A0A7W7QP83-F1
#
_entry.id   AF-A0A7W7QP83-F1
#
_cell.length_a   1.000
_cell.length_b   1.000
_cell.length_c   1.000
_cell.angle_alpha   90.00
_cell.angle_beta   90.00
_cell.angle_gamma   90.00
#
_symmetry.space_group_name_H-M   'P 1'
#
loop_
_entity.id
_entity.type
_entity.pdbx_description
1 polymer ?
#
loop_
_entity_poly.entity_id
_entity_poly.type
_entity_poly.pdbx_seq_one_letter_code
_entity_poly.pdbx_strand_id
1 'polypeptide(L)'
;MLPEQTVRQLREAPAAHDAQTPDTDATPAIPGWRLIVSDTGRYWAIRNRAFPRVALRAGVEPAVDADTFEEVRAAVAVQEEKARDAVAAVEGGAS
;
A
#
# COMPACT_ATOMS: atom_id res chain seq x y z
N MET A 1 23.08 -13.69 55.61
CA MET A 1 21.70 -13.97 56.06
C MET A 1 21.22 -12.72 56.81
N LEU A 2 20.37 -11.91 56.15
CA LEU A 2 19.58 -10.74 56.61
C LEU A 2 18.95 -10.12 55.33
N PRO A 3 17.75 -9.50 55.36
CA PRO A 3 16.45 -10.16 55.49
C PRO A 3 15.44 -9.79 54.36
N GLU A 4 14.27 -10.40 54.47
CA GLU A 4 13.01 -10.19 53.74
C GLU A 4 12.73 -8.72 53.36
N GLN A 5 13.02 -8.33 52.13
CA GLN A 5 12.31 -7.24 51.43
C GLN A 5 11.62 -7.82 50.18
N THR A 6 11.06 -9.02 50.36
CA THR A 6 10.05 -9.60 49.49
C THR A 6 8.71 -9.35 50.17
N VAL A 7 7.76 -8.83 49.42
CA VAL A 7 6.35 -8.61 49.81
C VAL A 7 6.09 -7.36 50.68
N ARG A 8 5.95 -6.19 50.05
CA ARG A 8 4.80 -5.26 50.24
C ARG A 8 5.03 -3.91 49.55
N GLN A 9 4.63 -3.84 48.29
CA GLN A 9 3.99 -2.64 47.73
C GLN A 9 3.03 -3.11 46.63
N LEU A 10 1.98 -3.80 47.05
CA LEU A 10 0.77 -4.00 46.25
C LEU A 10 -0.28 -3.07 46.84
N ARG A 11 -0.45 -1.89 46.23
CA ARG A 11 -1.59 -0.95 46.31
C ARG A 11 -1.22 0.25 45.40
N GLU A 12 -1.96 0.74 44.43
CA GLU A 12 -3.29 0.56 43.85
C GLU A 12 -3.18 1.22 42.45
N ALA A 13 -3.73 0.63 41.39
CA ALA A 13 -3.84 1.30 40.08
C ALA A 13 -4.97 2.35 40.11
N PRO A 14 -4.85 3.43 39.33
CA PRO A 14 -5.81 3.56 38.24
C PRO A 14 -5.22 4.09 36.92
N ALA A 15 -5.96 3.75 35.86
CA ALA A 15 -5.73 3.98 34.45
C ALA A 15 -5.36 5.43 34.03
N ALA A 16 -4.41 5.51 33.11
CA ALA A 16 -4.28 6.46 31.99
C ALA A 16 -2.97 6.05 31.28
N HIS A 17 -2.83 5.88 29.98
CA HIS A 17 -3.57 6.34 28.82
C HIS A 17 -3.02 5.48 27.68
N ASP A 18 -3.89 4.94 26.82
CA ASP A 18 -3.55 4.41 25.49
C ASP A 18 -2.11 3.92 25.27
N ALA A 19 -1.80 2.72 25.76
CA ALA A 19 -0.85 1.91 25.01
C ALA A 19 -1.60 1.36 23.78
N GLN A 20 -1.96 2.27 22.87
CA GLN A 20 -2.24 1.95 21.49
C GLN A 20 -0.97 1.24 21.02
N THR A 21 -0.98 -0.10 21.02
CA THR A 21 -0.07 -0.85 20.19
C THR A 21 -0.21 -0.24 18.81
N PRO A 22 0.84 0.38 18.22
CA PRO A 22 0.69 0.83 16.85
C PRO A 22 0.28 -0.41 16.05
N ASP A 23 -0.88 -0.35 15.39
CA ASP A 23 -1.32 -1.31 14.38
C ASP A 23 -0.23 -1.36 13.29
N THR A 24 0.85 -2.07 13.57
CA THR A 24 2.05 -2.15 12.73
C THR A 24 1.98 -3.43 11.91
N ASP A 25 0.81 -3.69 11.31
CA ASP A 25 0.63 -4.78 10.36
C ASP A 25 -0.33 -4.38 9.22
N ALA A 26 -0.33 -3.10 8.85
CA ALA A 26 -0.92 -2.71 7.58
C ALA A 26 0.05 -3.14 6.47
N THR A 27 -0.16 -4.35 5.94
CA THR A 27 0.54 -4.79 4.72
C THR A 27 0.37 -3.71 3.65
N PRO A 28 1.46 -3.19 3.05
CA PRO A 28 1.37 -2.12 2.07
C PRO A 28 0.49 -2.55 0.89
N ALA A 29 -0.51 -1.74 0.56
CA ALA A 29 -1.53 -2.06 -0.45
C ALA A 29 -1.77 -0.90 -1.42
N ILE A 30 -2.08 -1.24 -2.66
CA ILE A 30 -2.46 -0.28 -3.70
C ILE A 30 -3.89 -0.64 -4.16
N PRO A 31 -4.91 0.20 -3.89
CA PRO A 31 -6.29 -0.11 -4.24
C PRO A 31 -6.46 -0.41 -5.73
N GLY A 32 -7.12 -1.53 -6.05
CA GLY A 32 -7.33 -1.96 -7.44
C GLY A 32 -6.15 -2.69 -8.08
N TRP A 33 -5.06 -2.88 -7.35
CA TRP A 33 -3.86 -3.61 -7.79
C TRP A 33 -3.54 -4.74 -6.84
N ARG A 34 -3.07 -5.86 -7.38
CA ARG A 34 -2.50 -6.96 -6.62
C ARG A 34 -1.00 -6.77 -6.53
N LEU A 35 -0.49 -6.63 -5.32
CA LEU A 35 0.95 -6.57 -5.04
C LEU A 35 1.50 -8.00 -4.87
N ILE A 36 2.66 -8.26 -5.48
CA ILE A 36 3.42 -9.51 -5.39
C ILE A 36 4.86 -9.12 -5.08
N VAL A 37 5.48 -9.80 -4.12
CA VAL A 37 6.89 -9.62 -3.79
C VAL A 37 7.61 -10.90 -4.18
N SER A 38 8.64 -10.77 -5.01
CA SER A 38 9.51 -11.88 -5.39
C SER A 38 10.43 -12.28 -4.24
N ASP A 39 11.03 -13.47 -4.32
CA ASP A 39 12.01 -13.95 -3.34
C ASP A 39 13.28 -13.09 -3.29
N THR A 40 13.60 -12.39 -4.39
CA THR A 40 14.72 -11.44 -4.48
C THR A 40 14.37 -10.04 -3.95
N GLY A 41 13.14 -9.84 -3.45
CA GLY A 41 12.69 -8.56 -2.88
C GLY A 41 12.16 -7.56 -3.90
N ARG A 42 12.13 -7.89 -5.19
CA ARG A 42 11.51 -7.04 -6.22
C ARG A 42 9.98 -7.07 -6.09
N TYR A 43 9.36 -5.90 -6.20
CA TYR A 43 7.92 -5.70 -6.13
C TYR A 43 7.30 -5.70 -7.53
N TRP A 44 6.13 -6.31 -7.65
CA TRP A 44 5.31 -6.35 -8.85
C TRP A 44 3.90 -5.95 -8.48
N ALA A 45 3.27 -5.07 -9.26
CA ALA A 45 1.86 -4.77 -9.15
C ALA A 45 1.13 -5.10 -10.45
N ILE A 46 0.03 -5.84 -10.34
CA ILE A 46 -0.82 -6.21 -11.47
C ILE A 46 -2.22 -5.63 -11.24
N ARG A 47 -2.75 -4.92 -12.22
CA ARG A 47 -4.07 -4.30 -12.11
C ARG A 47 -5.17 -5.36 -12.09
N ASN A 48 -6.05 -5.30 -11.09
CA ASN A 48 -7.11 -6.29 -10.91
C ASN A 48 -8.15 -6.27 -12.03
N ARG A 49 -8.41 -5.09 -12.61
CA ARG A 49 -9.32 -4.90 -13.74
C ARG A 49 -8.56 -4.37 -14.94
N ALA A 50 -8.79 -4.97 -16.10
CA ALA A 50 -8.18 -4.54 -17.34
C ALA A 50 -8.41 -3.04 -17.60
N PHE A 51 -7.41 -2.37 -18.15
CA PHE A 51 -7.58 -1.02 -18.67
C PHE A 51 -8.52 -1.02 -19.88
N PRO A 52 -9.26 0.08 -20.11
CA PRO A 52 -9.99 0.28 -21.36
C PRO A 52 -9.08 0.11 -22.58
N ARG A 53 -9.62 -0.38 -23.70
CA ARG A 53 -8.82 -0.61 -24.93
C ARG A 53 -8.12 0.64 -25.44
N VAL A 54 -8.72 1.82 -25.24
CA VAL A 54 -8.10 3.11 -25.60
C VAL A 54 -6.83 3.38 -24.79
N ALA A 55 -6.86 3.13 -23.48
CA ALA A 55 -5.70 3.31 -22.61
C ALA A 55 -4.58 2.33 -22.97
N LEU A 56 -4.92 1.07 -23.28
CA LEU A 56 -3.93 0.09 -23.75
C LEU A 56 -3.28 0.54 -25.08
N ARG A 57 -4.05 1.10 -26.02
CA ARG A 57 -3.50 1.66 -27.26
C ARG A 57 -2.63 2.89 -27.03
N ALA A 58 -2.86 3.63 -25.95
CA ALA A 58 -2.02 4.75 -25.51
C ALA A 58 -0.74 4.29 -24.77
N GLY A 59 -0.48 2.98 -24.68
CA GLY A 59 0.74 2.44 -24.08
C GLY A 59 0.68 2.31 -22.55
N VAL A 60 -0.52 2.27 -21.97
CA VAL A 60 -0.68 1.98 -20.54
C VAL A 60 -0.37 0.51 -20.27
N GLU A 61 0.41 0.25 -19.22
CA GLU A 61 0.79 -1.10 -18.82
C GLU A 61 -0.03 -1.59 -17.61
N PRO A 62 -0.67 -2.77 -17.70
CA PRO A 62 -1.46 -3.34 -16.59
C PRO A 62 -0.60 -4.05 -15.54
N ALA A 63 0.71 -4.10 -15.74
CA ALA A 63 1.68 -4.66 -14.81
C ALA A 63 2.90 -3.73 -14.75
N VAL A 64 3.40 -3.49 -13.54
CA VAL A 64 4.62 -2.71 -13.30
C VAL A 64 5.46 -3.40 -12.24
N ASP A 65 6.78 -3.27 -12.32
CA ASP A 65 7.72 -3.75 -11.32
C ASP A 65 8.69 -2.65 -10.89
N ALA A 66 9.17 -2.72 -9.66
CA ALA A 66 10.26 -1.88 -9.14
C ALA A 66 10.91 -2.53 -7.92
N ASP A 67 12.05 -2.00 -7.49
CA ASP A 67 12.82 -2.56 -6.38
C ASP A 67 12.25 -2.16 -5.01
N THR A 68 11.39 -1.13 -4.94
CA THR A 68 10.70 -0.70 -3.71
C THR A 68 9.19 -0.53 -3.88
N PHE A 69 8.45 -0.62 -2.77
CA PHE A 69 7.00 -0.39 -2.76
C PHE A 69 6.61 1.03 -3.22
N GLU A 70 7.35 2.06 -2.80
CA GLU A 70 7.07 3.44 -3.17
C GLU A 70 7.28 3.67 -4.68
N GLU A 71 8.28 3.04 -5.29
CA GLU A 71 8.47 3.10 -6.74
C GLU A 71 7.36 2.39 -7.50
N VAL A 72 6.92 1.20 -7.04
CA VAL A 72 5.75 0.52 -7.63
C VAL A 72 4.50 1.38 -7.50
N ARG A 73 4.29 2.03 -6.34
CA ARG A 73 3.16 2.94 -6.12
C ARG A 73 3.19 4.13 -7.07
N ALA A 74 4.36 4.75 -7.27
CA ALA A 74 4.54 5.84 -8.22
C ALA A 74 4.29 5.37 -9.67
N ALA A 75 4.83 4.22 -10.06
CA ALA A 75 4.61 3.63 -11.38
C ALA A 75 3.12 3.35 -11.63
N VAL A 76 2.40 2.79 -10.65
CA VAL A 76 0.94 2.60 -10.73
C VAL A 76 0.22 3.92 -10.93
N ALA A 77 0.57 4.96 -10.18
CA ALA A 77 -0.06 6.28 -10.31
C ALA A 77 0.09 6.83 -11.73
N VAL A 78 1.28 6.69 -12.33
CA VAL A 78 1.55 7.09 -13.73
C VAL A 78 0.67 6.30 -14.71
N GLN A 79 0.52 4.99 -14.54
CA GLN A 79 -0.33 4.19 -15.43
C GLN A 79 -1.82 4.56 -15.30
N GLU A 80 -2.30 4.82 -14.08
CA GLU A 80 -3.68 5.26 -13.84
C GLU A 80 -3.95 6.67 -14.39
N GLU A 81 -2.99 7.59 -14.29
CA GLU A 81 -3.08 8.93 -14.89
C GLU A 81 -3.17 8.85 -16.42
N LYS A 82 -2.21 8.17 -17.07
CA LYS A 82 -2.22 7.94 -18.52
C LYS A 82 -3.53 7.31 -19.00
N ALA A 83 -4.10 6.39 -18.22
CA ALA A 83 -5.37 5.77 -18.57
C ALA A 83 -6.55 6.75 -18.50
N ARG A 84 -6.58 7.63 -17.50
CA ARG A 84 -7.61 8.69 -17.39
C ARG A 84 -7.50 9.66 -18.55
N ASP A 85 -6.29 10.12 -18.87
CA ASP A 85 -6.05 11.04 -19.97
C ASP A 85 -6.46 10.45 -21.32
N ALA A 86 -6.12 9.18 -21.55
CA ALA A 86 -6.50 8.48 -22.78
C ALA A 86 -8.02 8.35 -22.94
N VAL A 87 -8.76 8.17 -21.84
CA VAL A 87 -10.23 8.13 -21.86
C VAL A 87 -10.80 9.52 -22.11
N ALA A 88 -10.33 10.52 -21.37
CA ALA A 88 -10.79 11.91 -21.50
C ALA A 88 -10.55 12.48 -22.90
N ALA A 89 -9.43 12.14 -23.54
CA ALA A 89 -9.11 12.56 -24.90
C ALA A 89 -10.13 12.04 -25.94
N VAL A 90 -10.68 10.84 -25.75
CA VAL A 90 -11.72 10.29 -26.63
C VAL A 90 -13.07 10.95 -26.37
N GLU A 91 -13.39 11.25 -25.11
CA GLU A 91 -14.65 11.89 -24.75
C GLU A 91 -14.69 13.38 -25.17
N GLY A 92 -13.55 14.08 -25.07
CA GLY A 92 -13.41 15.48 -25.50
C GLY A 92 -13.21 15.67 -27.01
N GLY A 93 -12.80 14.62 -27.73
CA GLY A 93 -12.65 14.64 -29.20
C GLY A 93 -13.94 14.43 -29.98
N ALA A 94 -15.08 14.26 -29.30
CA ALA A 94 -16.40 14.04 -29.91
C ALA A 94 -17.27 15.31 -29.95
N SER A 95 -16.65 16.50 -30.02
CA SER A 95 -17.32 17.81 -30.21
C SER A 95 -17.12 18.34 -31.62
#